data_AF-A0A4X1UUZ7-F1
#
_entry.id   AF-A0A4X1UUZ7-F1
#
_cell.length_a   1.000
_cell.length_b   1.000
_cell.length_c   1.000
_cell.angle_alpha   90.00
_cell.angle_beta   90.00
_cell.angle_gamma   90.00
#
_symmetry.space_group_name_H-M   'P 1'
#
loop_
_entity.id
_entity.type
_entity.pdbx_description
1 polymer ?
#
loop_
_entity_poly.entity_id
_entity_poly.type
_entity_poly.pdbx_seq_one_letter_code
_entity_poly.pdbx_strand_id
1 'polypeptide(L)'
;LPVCTTATASNVGSEPCLYLVSQLKMKTSAVDIIYCGQVFQKYPLRVKNFGIWLCYDSLDLTTAGTITQCYRDMVLGTMPRAHSSQIKKVEEIAANKCLQPAVKQFQDSKIKFLLPYQVFCHLHKPCFTTKSPNTFF
;
A
#
# COMPACT_ATOMS: atom_id res chain seq x y z
N LEU A 1 3.41 -11.82 22.69
CA LEU A 1 4.14 -10.91 21.77
C LEU A 1 3.12 -10.02 21.07
N PRO A 2 3.30 -8.69 21.01
CA PRO A 2 2.38 -7.83 20.27
C PRO A 2 2.53 -8.07 18.76
N VAL A 3 1.43 -8.40 18.09
CA VAL A 3 1.38 -8.59 16.63
C VAL A 3 0.48 -7.50 16.06
N CYS A 4 1.01 -6.71 15.12
CA CYS A 4 0.25 -5.70 14.41
C CYS A 4 -0.22 -6.27 13.07
N THR A 5 -1.54 -6.37 12.88
CA THR A 5 -2.14 -6.84 11.62
C THR A 5 -2.88 -5.72 10.92
N THR A 6 -2.76 -5.63 9.60
CA THR A 6 -3.58 -4.74 8.79
C THR A 6 -4.86 -5.46 8.40
N ALA A 7 -6.02 -4.91 8.77
CA ALA A 7 -7.32 -5.45 8.39
C ALA A 7 -8.24 -4.34 7.88
N THR A 8 -9.15 -4.67 6.97
CA THR A 8 -10.24 -3.77 6.59
C THR A 8 -11.23 -3.64 7.75
N ALA A 9 -11.91 -2.51 7.88
CA ALA A 9 -12.80 -2.20 9.01
C ALA A 9 -13.90 -3.26 9.27
N SER A 10 -14.25 -4.06 8.26
CA SER A 10 -15.21 -5.17 8.38
C SER A 10 -14.64 -6.47 8.97
N ASN A 11 -13.30 -6.59 9.03
CA ASN A 11 -12.57 -7.77 9.49
C ASN A 11 -11.60 -7.42 10.63
N VAL A 12 -12.03 -6.55 11.55
CA VAL A 12 -11.33 -6.32 12.84
C VAL A 12 -11.56 -7.56 13.70
N GLY A 13 -10.91 -8.66 13.33
CA GLY A 13 -11.11 -9.97 13.93
C GLY A 13 -9.81 -10.59 14.41
N SER A 14 -9.93 -11.52 15.34
CA SER A 14 -8.89 -12.42 15.83
C SER A 14 -8.17 -13.19 14.71
N GLU A 15 -8.88 -13.50 13.63
CA GLU A 15 -8.47 -14.48 12.61
C GLU A 15 -7.11 -14.19 11.95
N PRO A 16 -6.81 -12.97 11.45
CA PRO A 16 -5.52 -12.70 10.82
C PRO A 16 -4.36 -12.77 11.83
N CYS A 17 -4.61 -12.46 13.10
CA CYS A 17 -3.60 -12.55 14.17
C CYS A 17 -3.27 -14.02 14.49
N LEU A 18 -4.31 -14.86 14.63
CA LEU A 18 -4.13 -16.29 14.89
C LEU A 18 -3.46 -17.01 13.71
N TYR A 19 -3.73 -16.59 12.48
CA TYR A 19 -3.03 -17.09 11.30
C TYR A 19 -1.51 -16.85 11.40
N LEU A 20 -1.07 -15.62 11.70
CA LEU A 20 0.36 -15.29 11.85
C LEU A 20 1.01 -16.04 13.02
N VAL A 21 0.30 -16.19 14.14
CA VAL A 21 0.78 -16.97 15.30
C VAL A 21 0.98 -18.43 14.94
N SER A 22 0.11 -19.02 14.11
CA SER A 22 0.25 -20.40 13.66
C SER A 22 1.49 -20.64 12.81
N GLN A 23 1.87 -19.66 11.98
CA GLN A 23 3.11 -19.68 11.20
C GLN A 23 4.38 -19.64 12.08
N LEU A 24 4.28 -19.12 13.31
CA LEU A 24 5.36 -19.10 14.31
C LEU A 24 5.46 -20.40 15.13
N LYS A 25 4.84 -21.50 14.66
CA LYS A 25 4.81 -22.83 15.30
C LYS A 25 4.08 -22.89 16.65
N MET A 26 3.19 -21.94 16.92
CA MET A 26 2.29 -21.99 18.08
C MET A 26 0.90 -22.45 17.64
N LYS A 27 0.27 -23.36 18.38
CA LYS A 27 -1.11 -23.77 18.08
C LYS A 27 -2.08 -22.68 18.51
N THR A 28 -3.05 -22.37 17.66
CA THR A 28 -4.14 -21.43 17.97
C THR A 28 -4.88 -21.81 19.26
N SER A 29 -5.11 -23.10 19.51
CA SER A 29 -5.77 -23.59 20.73
C SER A 29 -4.95 -23.42 22.01
N ALA A 30 -3.67 -23.07 21.90
CA ALA A 30 -2.77 -22.86 23.03
C ALA A 30 -2.58 -21.35 23.34
N VAL A 31 -3.23 -20.46 22.60
CA VAL A 31 -3.03 -19.02 22.69
C VAL A 31 -4.39 -18.32 22.79
N ASP A 32 -4.57 -17.54 23.86
CA ASP A 32 -5.74 -16.68 24.05
C ASP A 32 -5.41 -15.22 23.69
N ILE A 33 -6.39 -14.53 23.10
CA ILE A 33 -6.28 -13.11 22.75
C ILE A 33 -6.69 -12.26 23.95
N ILE A 34 -5.71 -11.60 24.56
CA ILE A 34 -5.92 -10.76 25.75
C ILE A 34 -6.50 -9.39 25.36
N TYR A 35 -6.09 -8.84 24.22
CA TYR A 35 -6.52 -7.51 23.76
C TYR A 35 -6.48 -7.41 22.23
N CYS A 36 -7.56 -6.88 21.65
CA CYS A 36 -7.63 -6.52 20.24
C CYS A 36 -8.14 -5.07 20.16
N GLY A 37 -7.31 -4.18 19.63
CA GLY A 37 -7.64 -2.76 19.53
C GLY A 37 -7.00 -2.15 18.29
N GLN A 38 -7.68 -1.16 17.70
CA GLN A 38 -7.16 -0.43 16.56
C GLN A 38 -6.05 0.52 17.01
N VAL A 39 -4.89 0.43 16.36
CA VAL A 39 -3.78 1.36 16.60
C VAL A 39 -3.90 2.53 15.64
N PHE A 40 -4.12 3.72 16.19
CA PHE A 40 -4.17 4.96 15.40
C PHE A 40 -2.77 5.55 15.18
N GLN A 41 -2.63 6.27 14.06
CA GLN A 41 -1.39 6.94 13.71
C GLN A 41 -1.08 8.07 14.69
N LYS A 42 0.14 8.09 15.24
CA LYS A 42 0.57 9.09 16.23
C LYS A 42 0.58 10.53 15.70
N TYR A 43 0.90 10.71 14.42
CA TYR A 43 0.99 12.03 13.78
C TYR A 43 0.33 11.99 12.39
N PRO A 44 -0.98 12.24 12.29
CA PRO A 44 -1.73 12.12 11.03
C PRO A 44 -1.52 13.31 10.08
N LEU A 45 -1.15 14.49 10.59
CA LEU A 45 -0.99 15.70 9.78
C LEU A 45 0.36 15.81 9.08
N ARG A 46 1.31 14.92 9.39
CA ARG A 46 2.66 14.95 8.84
C ARG A 46 2.80 13.94 7.72
N VAL A 47 3.29 14.40 6.56
CA VAL A 47 3.69 13.52 5.46
C VAL A 47 4.92 12.71 5.88
N LYS A 48 4.86 11.38 5.66
CA LYS A 48 5.89 10.41 6.05
C LYS A 48 6.11 9.44 4.90
N ASN A 49 7.33 8.94 4.78
CA ASN A 49 7.64 7.83 3.88
C ASN A 49 7.58 6.53 4.67
N PHE A 50 6.92 5.52 4.12
CA PHE A 50 6.85 4.19 4.74
C PHE A 50 7.56 3.16 3.86
N GLY A 51 8.36 2.31 4.50
CA GLY A 51 8.82 1.06 3.92
C GLY A 51 7.82 -0.03 4.26
N ILE A 52 7.39 -0.76 3.24
CA ILE A 52 6.53 -1.93 3.39
C ILE A 52 7.35 -3.14 2.91
N TRP A 53 7.55 -4.10 3.81
CA TRP A 53 8.15 -5.38 3.46
C TRP A 53 7.03 -6.40 3.26
N LEU A 54 6.86 -6.81 2.01
CA LEU A 54 5.85 -7.78 1.60
C LEU A 54 6.52 -9.13 1.29
N CYS A 55 5.87 -10.20 1.71
CA CYS A 55 6.15 -11.56 1.25
C CYS A 55 5.01 -11.99 0.33
N TYR A 56 5.35 -12.54 -0.82
CA TYR A 56 4.38 -12.98 -1.82
C TYR A 56 4.50 -14.48 -2.04
N ASP A 57 3.39 -15.18 -1.86
CA ASP A 57 3.27 -16.61 -2.17
C ASP A 57 2.71 -16.75 -3.59
N SER A 58 3.57 -17.08 -4.55
CA SER A 58 3.13 -17.42 -5.90
C SER A 58 2.53 -18.83 -5.95
N LEU A 59 1.64 -19.08 -6.89
CA LEU A 59 1.05 -20.40 -7.10
C LEU A 59 1.94 -21.33 -7.96
N ASP A 60 3.00 -20.80 -8.55
CA ASP A 60 3.89 -21.54 -9.45
C ASP A 60 4.91 -22.40 -8.66
N LEU A 61 5.13 -23.63 -9.14
CA LEU A 61 6.05 -24.61 -8.54
C LEU A 61 7.53 -24.36 -8.87
N THR A 62 7.81 -23.54 -9.88
CA THR A 62 9.16 -23.28 -10.38
C THR A 62 9.61 -21.87 -10.00
N THR A 63 10.80 -21.73 -9.42
CA THR A 63 11.38 -20.44 -8.99
C THR A 63 11.36 -19.37 -10.10
N ALA A 64 11.65 -19.76 -11.34
CA ALA A 64 11.61 -18.84 -12.49
C ALA A 64 10.17 -18.38 -12.84
N GLY A 65 9.17 -19.24 -12.67
CA GLY A 65 7.75 -18.92 -12.87
C GLY A 65 7.28 -17.90 -11.83
N THR A 66 7.57 -18.16 -10.56
CA THR A 66 7.33 -17.24 -9.44
C THR A 66 7.90 -15.85 -9.68
N ILE A 67 9.16 -15.75 -10.11
CA ILE A 67 9.82 -14.46 -10.38
C ILE A 67 9.12 -13.74 -11.54
N THR A 68 8.81 -14.46 -12.61
CA THR A 68 8.14 -13.90 -13.79
C THR A 68 6.73 -13.40 -13.48
N GLN A 69 5.96 -14.17 -12.71
CA GLN A 69 4.63 -13.80 -12.26
C GLN A 69 4.68 -12.54 -11.37
N CYS A 70 5.62 -12.50 -10.42
CA CYS A 70 5.83 -11.34 -9.55
C CYS A 70 6.13 -10.06 -10.37
N TYR A 71 7.02 -10.15 -11.36
CA TYR A 71 7.30 -9.01 -12.24
C TYR A 71 6.08 -8.59 -13.07
N ARG A 72 5.27 -9.54 -13.57
CA ARG A 72 4.04 -9.21 -14.32
C ARG A 72 3.02 -8.48 -13.45
N ASP A 73 2.77 -8.98 -12.24
CA ASP A 73 1.81 -8.40 -11.31
C ASP A 73 2.28 -6.99 -10.87
N MET A 74 3.59 -6.82 -10.64
CA MET A 74 4.19 -5.52 -10.33
C MET A 74 4.14 -4.53 -11.50
N VAL A 75 4.37 -4.99 -12.74
CA VAL A 75 4.34 -4.13 -13.95
C VAL A 75 2.92 -3.67 -14.27
N LEU A 76 1.94 -4.57 -14.12
CA LEU A 76 0.53 -4.24 -14.31
C LEU A 76 -0.04 -3.35 -13.20
N GLY A 77 0.72 -3.14 -12.11
CA GLY A 77 0.25 -2.41 -10.93
C GLY A 77 -0.89 -3.12 -10.20
N THR A 78 -1.20 -4.36 -10.57
CA THR A 78 -2.22 -5.18 -9.94
C THR A 78 -1.65 -5.78 -8.67
N MET A 79 -2.25 -5.42 -7.53
CA MET A 79 -1.87 -6.03 -6.26
C MET A 79 -2.16 -7.53 -6.30
N PRO A 80 -1.23 -8.36 -5.80
CA PRO A 80 -1.52 -9.77 -5.63
C PRO A 80 -2.68 -9.94 -4.66
N ARG A 81 -3.40 -11.08 -4.79
CA ARG A 81 -4.61 -11.32 -3.99
C ARG A 81 -4.27 -11.19 -2.50
N ALA A 82 -5.22 -10.65 -1.72
CA ALA A 82 -4.99 -10.35 -0.31
C ALA A 82 -4.58 -11.59 0.53
N HIS A 83 -4.99 -12.79 0.11
CA HIS A 83 -4.59 -14.04 0.77
C HIS A 83 -3.19 -14.53 0.42
N SER A 84 -2.63 -14.14 -0.73
CA SER A 84 -1.27 -14.54 -1.15
C SER A 84 -0.20 -13.50 -0.77
N SER A 85 -0.62 -12.37 -0.21
CA SER A 85 0.24 -11.25 0.16
C SER A 85 0.30 -11.12 1.67
N GLN A 86 1.48 -11.26 2.26
CA GLN A 86 1.69 -11.11 3.69
C GLN A 86 2.58 -9.90 3.99
N ILE A 87 2.04 -8.92 4.72
CA ILE A 87 2.81 -7.78 5.21
C ILE A 87 3.61 -8.22 6.43
N LYS A 88 4.95 -8.23 6.30
CA LYS A 88 5.85 -8.62 7.39
C LYS A 88 6.18 -7.47 8.31
N LYS A 89 6.42 -6.30 7.72
CA LYS A 89 6.85 -5.11 8.46
C LYS A 89 6.40 -3.85 7.74
N VAL A 90 6.03 -2.85 8.52
CA VAL A 90 5.82 -1.47 8.06
C VAL A 90 6.63 -0.56 8.98
N GLU A 91 7.46 0.30 8.42
CA GLU A 91 8.31 1.21 9.18
C GLU A 91 8.38 2.58 8.52
N GLU A 92 8.44 3.64 9.33
CA GLU A 92 8.71 4.99 8.86
C GLU A 92 10.18 5.11 8.42
N ILE A 93 10.41 5.55 7.19
CA ILE A 93 11.74 5.67 6.58
C ILE A 93 12.13 7.15 6.48
N ALA A 94 13.33 7.47 6.94
CA ALA A 94 13.92 8.79 6.76
C ALA A 94 14.22 9.08 5.28
N ALA A 95 14.08 10.34 4.85
CA ALA A 95 14.26 10.77 3.45
C ALA A 95 15.52 10.18 2.80
N ASN A 96 16.68 10.29 3.47
CA ASN A 96 17.97 9.81 2.98
C ASN A 96 18.05 8.29 2.72
N LYS A 97 17.19 7.49 3.38
CA LYS A 97 17.17 6.02 3.26
C LYS A 97 16.16 5.52 2.22
N CYS A 98 15.36 6.40 1.63
CA CYS A 98 14.43 6.03 0.59
C CYS A 98 15.21 5.54 -0.64
N LEU A 99 14.81 4.42 -1.25
CA LEU A 99 15.50 3.88 -2.43
C LEU A 99 14.82 4.28 -3.74
N GLN A 100 13.49 4.38 -3.73
CA GLN A 100 12.68 4.58 -4.92
C GLN A 100 12.81 6.01 -5.50
N PRO A 101 13.24 6.18 -6.76
CA PRO A 101 13.39 7.50 -7.38
C PRO A 101 12.09 8.32 -7.41
N ALA A 102 10.95 7.65 -7.65
CA ALA A 102 9.63 8.28 -7.65
C ALA A 102 9.23 8.89 -6.29
N VAL A 103 9.81 8.42 -5.19
CA VAL A 103 9.61 9.01 -3.85
C VAL A 103 10.65 10.10 -3.60
N LYS A 104 11.91 9.87 -4.02
CA LYS A 104 13.01 10.84 -3.87
C LYS A 104 12.74 12.18 -4.56
N GLN A 105 12.06 12.18 -5.71
CA GLN A 105 11.77 13.42 -6.45
C GLN A 105 10.94 14.43 -5.63
N PHE A 106 10.17 13.97 -4.64
CA PHE A 106 9.36 14.82 -3.78
C PHE A 106 10.10 15.33 -2.53
N GLN A 107 11.36 14.93 -2.34
CA GLN A 107 12.17 15.28 -1.16
C GLN A 107 12.99 16.56 -1.36
N ASP A 108 12.41 17.57 -2.01
CA ASP A 108 13.02 18.90 -2.17
C ASP A 108 12.18 19.94 -1.40
N SER A 109 12.86 20.77 -0.60
CA SER A 109 12.22 21.84 0.18
C SER A 109 11.75 23.00 -0.70
N LYS A 110 12.30 23.16 -1.90
CA LYS A 110 11.97 24.25 -2.84
C LYS A 110 11.16 23.77 -4.04
N ILE A 111 10.53 22.59 -3.92
CA ILE A 111 9.80 21.97 -5.02
C ILE A 111 8.65 22.87 -5.49
N LYS A 112 8.56 23.05 -6.81
CA LYS A 112 7.50 23.82 -7.47
C LYS A 112 7.06 23.06 -8.72
N PHE A 113 5.76 22.95 -8.90
CA PHE A 113 5.16 22.31 -10.06
C PHE A 113 4.26 23.30 -10.78
N LEU A 114 4.42 23.40 -12.09
CA LEU A 114 3.42 23.98 -12.97
C LEU A 114 2.47 22.86 -13.41
N LEU A 115 1.19 23.17 -13.57
CA LEU A 115 0.22 22.24 -14.16
C LEU A 115 0.11 22.56 -15.66
N PRO A 116 0.83 21.85 -16.54
CA PRO A 116 0.95 22.25 -17.95
C PRO A 116 -0.35 22.08 -18.73
N TYR A 117 -1.20 21.15 -18.33
CA TYR A 117 -2.45 20.83 -19.00
C TYR A 117 -3.51 20.53 -17.95
N GLN A 118 -4.55 21.36 -17.90
CA GLN A 118 -5.68 21.17 -17.00
C GLN A 118 -6.87 20.65 -17.80
N VAL A 119 -7.26 19.40 -17.53
CA VAL A 119 -8.44 18.78 -18.12
C VAL A 119 -9.69 19.37 -17.48
N PHE A 120 -10.64 19.79 -18.30
CA PHE A 120 -11.94 20.19 -17.80
C PHE A 120 -12.76 18.95 -17.39
N CYS A 121 -12.98 18.77 -16.09
CA CYS A 121 -13.73 17.61 -15.59
C CYS A 121 -15.25 17.71 -15.82
N HIS A 122 -15.78 18.90 -16.12
CA HIS A 122 -17.21 19.15 -16.29
C HIS A 122 -17.66 19.07 -17.76
N LEU A 123 -17.26 18.00 -18.45
CA LEU A 123 -17.50 17.82 -19.88
C LEU A 123 -18.97 17.93 -20.31
N HIS A 124 -19.90 17.61 -19.41
CA HIS A 124 -21.34 17.61 -19.67
C HIS A 124 -22.07 18.87 -19.14
N LYS A 125 -21.33 19.87 -18.66
CA LYS A 125 -21.90 21.11 -18.11
C LYS A 125 -21.11 22.33 -18.61
N PRO A 126 -21.48 22.93 -19.75
CA PRO A 126 -22.59 22.57 -20.64
C PRO A 126 -22.27 21.36 -21.53
N CYS A 127 -23.28 20.57 -21.91
CA CYS A 127 -23.09 19.40 -22.78
C CYS A 127 -22.70 19.80 -24.22
N PHE A 128 -23.13 20.97 -24.65
CA PHE A 128 -22.75 21.57 -25.93
C PHE A 128 -22.37 23.03 -25.71
N THR A 129 -21.24 23.44 -26.30
CA THR A 129 -20.73 24.81 -26.27
C THR A 129 -20.17 25.14 -27.64
N THR A 130 -20.21 26.42 -28.00
CA THR A 130 -19.62 26.93 -29.24
C THR A 130 -18.12 27.19 -29.11
N LYS A 131 -17.62 27.35 -27.88
CA LYS A 131 -16.20 27.62 -27.60
C LYS A 131 -15.47 26.33 -27.23
N SER A 132 -14.32 26.11 -27.87
CA SER A 132 -13.40 25.04 -27.47
C SER A 132 -12.85 25.28 -26.06
N PRO A 133 -12.67 24.22 -25.25
CA PRO A 133 -12.11 24.36 -23.91
C PRO A 133 -10.63 24.80 -23.97
N ASN A 134 -10.26 25.77 -23.14
CA ASN A 134 -8.85 26.11 -22.89
C ASN A 134 -8.29 25.19 -21.81
N THR A 135 -7.09 24.67 -22.04
CA THR A 135 -6.42 23.70 -21.16
C THR A 135 -5.10 24.22 -20.60
N PHE A 136 -4.65 25.41 -21.03
CA PHE A 136 -3.44 26.08 -20.55
C PHE A 136 -3.84 27.29 -19.71
N PHE A 137 -3.44 27.30 -18.44
CA PHE A 137 -3.71 28.35 -17.46
C PHE A 137 -2.43 28.80 -16.78
#